data_AF-A0A1H4LT62-F1
#
_entry.id   AF-A0A1H4LT62-F1
#
_cell.length_a   1.000
_cell.length_b   1.000
_cell.length_c   1.000
_cell.angle_alpha   90.00
_cell.angle_beta   90.00
_cell.angle_gamma   90.00
#
_symmetry.space_group_name_H-M   'P 1'
#
loop_
_entity.id
_entity.type
_entity.pdbx_description
1 polymer ?
#
loop_
_entity_poly.entity_id
_entity_poly.type
_entity_poly.pdbx_seq_one_letter_code
_entity_poly.pdbx_strand_id
1 'polypeptide(L)'
;MVRFHNVLSKYAKYTFTILEIIAFTLSGQLKPFRVSGNRTLDDNYYDEGQLRACLEILKRRRQEEKGLYFNDVMKKLKIGEKRLWKILRERGIEADLTLVMKDGRKRYYFKEETISKISGYVDSLKVEFASSF
;
A
#
# COMPACT_ATOMS: atom_id res chain seq x y z
N MET A 1 -18.13 -15.90 -2.24
CA MET A 1 -17.67 -16.42 -0.94
C MET A 1 -16.34 -17.15 -1.12
N VAL A 2 -15.39 -16.97 -0.20
CA VAL A 2 -14.04 -17.54 -0.27
C VAL A 2 -13.76 -18.33 1.01
N ARG A 3 -13.34 -19.59 0.89
CA ARG A 3 -12.94 -20.44 2.04
C ARG A 3 -11.70 -19.89 2.75
N PHE A 4 -11.61 -20.10 4.05
CA PHE A 4 -10.48 -19.65 4.88
C PHE A 4 -9.10 -20.03 4.31
N HIS A 5 -8.90 -21.30 3.93
CA HIS A 5 -7.64 -21.72 3.30
C HIS A 5 -7.34 -20.92 2.02
N ASN A 6 -8.35 -20.65 1.19
CA ASN A 6 -8.17 -19.88 -0.04
C ASN A 6 -7.84 -18.41 0.26
N VAL A 7 -8.37 -17.85 1.35
CA VAL A 7 -8.01 -16.50 1.81
C VAL A 7 -6.52 -16.45 2.17
N LEU A 8 -6.05 -17.41 2.98
CA LEU A 8 -4.65 -17.49 3.38
C LEU A 8 -3.73 -17.59 2.16
N SER A 9 -4.00 -18.52 1.24
CA SER A 9 -3.14 -18.71 0.06
C SER A 9 -3.19 -17.54 -0.91
N LYS A 10 -4.38 -17.01 -1.23
CA LYS A 10 -4.57 -15.96 -2.23
C LYS A 10 -4.00 -14.62 -1.77
N TYR A 11 -4.10 -14.32 -0.48
CA TYR A 11 -3.78 -13.00 0.06
C TYR A 11 -2.53 -12.94 0.96
N ALA A 12 -1.83 -14.06 1.16
CA ALA A 12 -0.55 -14.09 1.87
C ALA A 12 0.46 -13.04 1.36
N LYS A 13 0.52 -12.81 0.04
CA LYS A 13 1.39 -11.81 -0.59
C LYS A 13 1.10 -10.36 -0.17
N TYR A 14 -0.10 -10.09 0.34
CA TYR A 14 -0.50 -8.77 0.85
C TYR A 14 -0.29 -8.64 2.37
N THR A 15 0.45 -9.58 2.98
CA THR A 15 0.65 -9.67 4.44
C THR A 15 -0.68 -9.83 5.18
N PHE A 16 -1.69 -10.39 4.49
CA PHE A 16 -2.93 -10.76 5.13
C PHE A 16 -2.74 -12.10 5.85
N THR A 17 -2.13 -12.03 7.03
CA THR A 17 -1.76 -13.20 7.83
C THR A 17 -2.96 -13.77 8.56
N ILE A 18 -2.82 -14.98 9.11
CA ILE A 18 -3.85 -15.56 9.99
C ILE A 18 -4.18 -14.65 11.19
N LEU A 19 -3.17 -13.96 11.74
CA LEU A 19 -3.36 -13.03 12.86
C LEU A 19 -4.24 -11.84 12.45
N GLU A 20 -4.02 -11.28 11.26
CA GLU A 20 -4.86 -10.20 10.73
C GLU A 20 -6.28 -10.67 10.46
N ILE A 21 -6.47 -11.88 9.93
CA ILE A 21 -7.81 -12.45 9.70
C ILE A 21 -8.55 -12.59 11.02
N ILE A 22 -7.90 -13.15 12.05
CA ILE A 22 -8.47 -13.30 13.39
C ILE A 22 -8.80 -11.91 13.97
N ALA A 23 -7.89 -10.94 13.88
CA ALA A 23 -8.11 -9.59 14.39
C ALA A 23 -9.29 -8.89 13.69
N PHE A 24 -9.42 -9.01 12.36
CA PHE A 24 -10.57 -8.45 11.64
C PHE A 24 -11.89 -9.17 11.95
N THR A 25 -11.83 -10.47 12.24
CA THR A 25 -13.00 -11.21 12.70
C THR A 25 -13.43 -10.81 14.10
N LEU A 26 -12.49 -10.67 15.03
CA LEU A 26 -12.79 -10.22 16.40
C LEU A 26 -13.29 -8.77 16.46
N SER A 27 -12.79 -7.90 15.57
CA SER A 27 -13.25 -6.52 15.45
C SER A 27 -14.53 -6.35 14.62
N GLY A 28 -15.09 -7.43 14.07
CA GLY A 28 -16.33 -7.42 13.30
C GLY A 28 -16.21 -6.85 11.87
N GLN A 29 -15.02 -6.48 11.42
CA GLN A 29 -14.73 -5.99 10.07
C GLN A 29 -14.78 -7.11 9.02
N LEU A 30 -14.51 -8.35 9.44
CA LEU A 30 -14.58 -9.54 8.61
C LEU A 30 -15.50 -10.57 9.25
N LYS A 31 -16.69 -10.78 8.67
CA LYS A 31 -17.71 -11.65 9.26
C LYS A 31 -17.62 -13.05 8.64
N PRO A 32 -17.18 -14.08 9.40
CA PRO A 32 -17.14 -15.43 8.89
C PRO A 32 -18.57 -15.98 8.77
N PHE A 33 -18.84 -16.62 7.64
CA PHE A 33 -19.97 -17.51 7.45
C PHE A 33 -19.51 -18.95 7.67
N ARG A 34 -20.27 -19.73 8.45
CA ARG A 34 -19.94 -21.14 8.73
C ARG A 34 -20.95 -22.03 8.05
N VAL A 35 -20.46 -23.04 7.35
CA VAL A 35 -21.30 -24.06 6.70
C VAL A 35 -21.48 -25.28 7.60
N SER A 36 -20.58 -25.52 8.54
CA SER A 36 -20.60 -26.70 9.43
C SER A 36 -20.60 -26.31 10.92
N GLY A 37 -21.07 -27.23 11.77
CA GLY A 37 -21.11 -27.08 13.22
C GLY A 37 -19.78 -27.37 13.93
N ASN A 38 -18.72 -27.75 13.22
CA ASN A 38 -17.45 -28.22 13.80
C ASN A 38 -16.61 -27.09 14.43
N ARG A 39 -17.05 -25.83 14.33
CA ARG A 39 -16.46 -24.64 14.96
C ARG A 39 -14.97 -24.43 14.68
N THR A 40 -14.42 -25.01 13.61
CA THR A 40 -13.01 -24.81 13.23
C THR A 40 -12.83 -23.57 12.34
N LEU A 41 -11.60 -23.10 12.19
CA LEU A 41 -11.30 -21.99 11.28
C LEU A 41 -11.46 -22.37 9.80
N ASP A 42 -11.23 -23.64 9.46
CA ASP A 42 -11.33 -24.14 8.10
C ASP A 42 -12.77 -24.13 7.58
N ASP A 43 -13.75 -24.23 8.50
CA ASP A 43 -15.18 -24.14 8.20
C ASP A 43 -15.65 -22.72 7.85
N ASN A 44 -14.78 -21.71 7.98
CA ASN A 44 -15.14 -20.31 7.75
C ASN A 44 -15.05 -19.95 6.25
N TYR A 45 -16.05 -19.22 5.81
CA TYR A 45 -16.15 -18.59 4.50
C TYR A 45 -16.28 -17.08 4.69
N TYR A 46 -15.72 -16.34 3.74
CA TYR A 46 -15.70 -14.89 3.81
C TYR A 46 -16.25 -14.27 2.53
N ASP A 47 -16.90 -13.13 2.70
CA ASP A 47 -17.30 -12.29 1.59
C ASP A 47 -16.08 -11.63 0.95
N GLU A 48 -16.02 -11.60 -0.38
CA GLU A 48 -14.87 -11.03 -1.09
C GLU A 48 -14.79 -9.50 -0.97
N GLY A 49 -15.94 -8.82 -0.85
CA GLY A 49 -15.99 -7.38 -0.60
C GLY A 49 -15.38 -7.01 0.76
N GLN A 50 -15.75 -7.74 1.81
CA GLN A 50 -15.17 -7.56 3.15
C GLN A 50 -13.66 -7.84 3.17
N LEU A 51 -13.21 -8.90 2.48
CA LEU A 51 -11.78 -9.21 2.34
C LEU A 51 -11.04 -8.07 1.64
N ARG A 52 -11.59 -7.51 0.56
CA ARG A 52 -11.00 -6.36 -0.14
C ARG A 52 -10.92 -5.12 0.75
N ALA A 53 -11.97 -4.84 1.52
CA ALA A 53 -11.96 -3.73 2.48
C ALA A 53 -10.86 -3.90 3.55
N CYS A 54 -10.72 -5.10 4.12
CA CYS A 54 -9.66 -5.41 5.08
C CYS A 54 -8.26 -5.24 4.46
N LEU A 55 -8.07 -5.67 3.21
CA LEU A 55 -6.81 -5.51 2.49
C LEU A 55 -6.45 -4.03 2.26
N GLU A 56 -7.42 -3.17 1.94
CA GLU A 56 -7.17 -1.74 1.81
C GLU A 56 -6.81 -1.09 3.15
N ILE A 57 -7.39 -1.55 4.26
CA ILE A 57 -6.99 -1.12 5.61
C ILE A 57 -5.53 -1.51 5.89
N LEU A 58 -5.14 -2.76 5.62
CA LEU A 58 -3.75 -3.21 5.79
C LEU A 58 -2.77 -2.44 4.91
N LYS A 59 -3.17 -2.16 3.67
CA LYS A 59 -2.37 -1.36 2.75
C LYS A 59 -2.18 0.05 3.28
N ARG A 60 -3.24 0.70 3.77
CA ARG A 60 -3.16 2.04 4.36
C ARG A 60 -2.27 2.08 5.59
N ARG A 61 -2.44 1.15 6.54
CA ARG A 61 -1.58 1.03 7.73
C ARG A 61 -0.10 0.91 7.35
N ARG A 62 0.21 0.08 6.34
CA ARG A 62 1.58 -0.05 5.84
C ARG A 62 2.10 1.24 5.22
N GLN A 63 1.26 1.94 4.48
CA GLN A 63 1.63 3.22 3.87
C GLN A 63 1.88 4.29 4.95
N GLU A 64 1.11 4.29 6.03
CA GLU A 64 1.33 5.15 7.20
C GLU A 64 2.66 4.82 7.90
N GLU A 65 2.96 3.53 8.10
CA GLU A 65 4.18 3.08 8.79
C GLU A 65 5.45 3.27 7.94
N LYS A 66 5.41 2.85 6.68
CA LYS A 66 6.60 2.73 5.81
C LYS A 66 6.70 3.81 4.74
N GLY A 67 5.63 4.56 4.50
CA GLY A 67 5.53 5.51 3.39
C GLY A 67 4.93 4.89 2.12
N LEU A 68 4.70 5.75 1.12
CA LEU A 68 4.20 5.38 -0.20
C LEU A 68 5.32 4.83 -1.09
N TYR A 69 4.99 3.84 -1.91
CA TYR A 69 5.88 3.36 -2.97
C TYR A 69 6.13 4.46 -3.99
N PHE A 70 7.29 4.41 -4.66
CA PHE A 70 7.60 5.28 -5.80
C PHE A 70 6.45 5.44 -6.82
N ASN A 71 5.80 4.32 -7.19
CA ASN A 71 4.64 4.34 -8.10
C ASN A 71 3.40 5.04 -7.52
N ASP A 72 3.19 4.95 -6.21
CA ASP A 72 2.07 5.61 -5.55
C ASP A 72 2.33 7.11 -5.42
N VAL A 73 3.58 7.52 -5.19
CA VAL A 73 4.01 8.94 -5.22
C VAL A 73 3.76 9.54 -6.60
N MET A 74 4.15 8.84 -7.67
CA MET A 74 3.88 9.28 -9.05
C MET A 74 2.39 9.50 -9.31
N LYS A 75 1.55 8.55 -8.88
CA LYS A 75 0.09 8.65 -9.02
C LYS A 75 -0.48 9.81 -8.20
N LYS A 76 -0.03 9.97 -6.95
CA LYS A 76 -0.46 11.03 -6.04
C LYS A 76 -0.12 12.42 -6.57
N LEU A 77 1.10 12.59 -7.09
CA LEU A 77 1.60 13.87 -7.61
C LEU A 77 1.28 14.09 -9.10
N LYS A 78 0.71 13.10 -9.78
CA LYS A 78 0.42 13.10 -11.22
C LYS A 78 1.65 13.44 -12.07
N ILE A 79 2.80 12.83 -11.75
CA ILE A 79 4.05 13.00 -12.50
C ILE A 79 4.58 11.65 -12.98
N GLY A 80 5.29 11.66 -14.11
CA GLY A 80 5.96 10.47 -14.63
C GLY A 80 7.29 10.17 -13.92
N GLU A 81 7.77 8.94 -14.11
CA GLU A 81 8.97 8.40 -13.45
C GLU A 81 10.22 9.25 -13.68
N LYS A 82 10.48 9.65 -14.93
CA LYS A 82 11.62 10.50 -15.29
C LYS A 82 11.62 11.82 -14.51
N ARG A 83 10.44 12.42 -14.32
CA ARG A 83 10.28 13.69 -13.62
C ARG A 83 10.51 13.52 -12.12
N LEU A 84 9.96 12.45 -11.53
CA LEU A 84 10.20 12.16 -10.11
C LEU A 84 11.69 11.92 -9.85
N TRP A 85 12.37 11.09 -10.65
CA TRP A 85 13.82 10.87 -10.53
C TRP A 85 14.64 12.14 -10.71
N LYS A 86 14.25 13.02 -11.65
CA LYS A 86 14.91 14.32 -11.85
C LYS A 86 14.84 15.17 -10.57
N ILE A 87 13.64 15.32 -9.99
CA ILE A 87 13.44 16.09 -8.76
C ILE A 87 14.26 15.51 -7.61
N LEU A 88 14.23 14.18 -7.42
CA LEU A 88 14.98 13.53 -6.34
C LEU A 88 16.49 13.81 -6.45
N ARG A 89 17.06 13.69 -7.65
CA ARG A 89 18.49 13.94 -7.88
C ARG A 89 18.89 15.41 -7.75
N GLU A 90 18.15 16.31 -8.40
CA GLU A 90 18.49 17.74 -8.42
C GLU A 90 18.32 18.41 -7.06
N ARG A 91 17.42 17.88 -6.23
CA ARG A 91 17.13 18.42 -4.90
C ARG A 91 17.76 17.63 -3.76
N GLY A 92 18.55 16.59 -4.06
CA GLY A 92 19.19 15.75 -3.06
C GLY A 92 18.18 15.08 -2.10
N ILE A 93 17.00 14.72 -2.60
CA ILE A 93 15.95 14.08 -1.78
C ILE A 93 16.16 12.57 -1.87
N GLU A 94 16.45 11.97 -0.71
CA GLU A 94 16.54 10.51 -0.57
C GLU A 94 15.19 9.90 -0.21
N ALA A 95 15.04 8.59 -0.48
CA ALA A 95 13.89 7.84 -0.01
C ALA A 95 14.01 7.58 1.49
N ASP A 96 12.92 7.72 2.24
CA ASP A 96 12.89 7.45 3.68
C ASP A 96 13.22 5.98 4.02
N LEU A 97 12.92 5.07 3.09
CA LEU A 97 13.32 3.67 3.18
C LEU A 97 13.64 3.12 1.78
N THR A 98 14.78 2.44 1.68
CA THR A 98 15.16 1.66 0.51
C THR A 98 15.26 0.18 0.88
N LEU A 99 14.39 -0.66 0.34
CA LEU A 99 14.46 -2.11 0.48
C LEU A 99 15.19 -2.72 -0.71
N VAL A 100 16.27 -3.44 -0.44
CA VAL A 100 17.00 -4.23 -1.44
C VAL A 100 16.44 -5.64 -1.44
N MET A 101 15.94 -6.08 -2.60
CA MET A 101 15.39 -7.41 -2.80
C MET A 101 16.50 -8.42 -3.09
N LYS A 102 16.20 -9.73 -2.95
CA LYS A 102 17.17 -10.81 -3.22
C LYS A 102 17.73 -10.81 -4.65
N ASP A 103 16.96 -10.28 -5.61
CA ASP A 103 17.36 -10.12 -7.02
C ASP A 103 18.12 -8.81 -7.29
N GLY A 104 18.49 -8.06 -6.25
CA GLY A 104 19.19 -6.78 -6.35
C GLY A 104 18.29 -5.58 -6.69
N ARG A 105 17.00 -5.79 -6.96
CA ARG A 105 16.07 -4.67 -7.22
C ARG A 105 15.85 -3.85 -5.96
N LYS A 106 15.73 -2.53 -6.14
CA LYS A 106 15.49 -1.58 -5.06
C LYS A 106 14.03 -1.14 -5.06
N ARG A 107 13.42 -1.08 -3.87
CA ARG A 107 12.11 -0.46 -3.64
C ARG A 107 12.28 0.76 -2.76
N TYR A 108 11.80 1.89 -3.25
CA TYR A 108 11.87 3.18 -2.59
C TYR A 108 10.53 3.55 -1.98
N TYR A 109 10.56 4.02 -0.74
CA TYR A 109 9.39 4.45 0.02
C TYR A 109 9.58 5.88 0.49
N PHE A 110 8.50 6.65 0.47
CA PHE A 110 8.49 8.07 0.80
C PHE A 110 7.36 8.37 1.80
N LYS A 111 7.71 8.96 2.94
CA LYS A 111 6.74 9.44 3.94
C LYS A 111 6.08 10.72 3.44
N GLU A 112 4.95 11.09 4.05
CA GLU A 112 4.18 12.29 3.69
C GLU A 112 5.04 13.55 3.69
N GLU A 113 5.92 13.75 4.68
CA GLU A 113 6.82 14.91 4.73
C GLU A 113 7.73 15.01 3.51
N THR A 114 8.32 13.88 3.10
CA THR A 114 9.17 13.81 1.91
C THR A 114 8.35 14.03 0.64
N ILE A 115 7.12 13.50 0.58
CA ILE A 115 6.19 13.75 -0.53
C ILE A 115 5.82 15.23 -0.61
N SER A 116 5.58 15.91 0.52
CA SER A 116 5.31 17.34 0.57
C SER A 116 6.48 18.17 0.01
N LYS A 117 7.73 17.80 0.35
CA LYS A 117 8.92 18.41 -0.26
C LYS A 117 8.92 18.24 -1.77
N ILE A 118 8.69 17.01 -2.26
CA ILE A 118 8.64 16.73 -3.71
C ILE A 118 7.52 17.55 -4.37
N SER A 119 6.34 17.62 -3.75
CA SER A 119 5.20 18.39 -4.27
C SER A 119 5.52 19.87 -4.42
N GLY A 120 6.21 20.48 -3.46
CA GLY A 120 6.64 21.88 -3.55
C GLY A 120 7.45 22.18 -4.81
N TYR A 121 8.32 21.26 -5.23
CA TYR A 121 9.08 21.39 -6.47
C TYR A 121 8.26 21.08 -7.73
N VAL A 122 7.27 20.19 -7.64
CA VAL A 122 6.35 19.93 -8.75
C VAL A 122 5.55 21.18 -9.08
N ASP A 123 5.08 21.88 -8.06
CA ASP A 123 4.25 23.08 -8.20
C ASP A 123 5.08 24.30 -8.61
N SER A 124 6.29 24.48 -8.08
CA SER A 124 7.19 25.57 -8.52
C SER A 124 7.49 25.50 -10.03
N LEU A 125 7.70 24.30 -10.55
CA LEU A 125 7.91 24.08 -11.98
C LEU A 125 6.68 24.43 -12.81
N LYS A 126 5.45 24.16 -12.33
CA LYS A 126 4.23 24.54 -13.06
C LYS A 126 4.08 26.05 -13.18
N VAL A 127 4.46 26.79 -12.14
CA VAL A 127 4.39 28.26 -12.12
C VAL A 127 5.35 28.85 -13.16
N GLU A 128 6.59 28.38 -13.23
CA GLU A 128 7.59 28.86 -14.22
C GLU A 128 7.11 28.70 -15.68
N PHE A 129 6.45 27.58 -16.00
CA PHE A 129 5.89 27.35 -17.33
C PHE A 129 4.64 28.20 -17.62
N ALA A 130 3.86 28.56 -16.60
CA ALA A 130 2.67 29.39 -16.76
C ALA A 130 3.00 30.88 -16.91
N SER A 131 4.11 31.36 -16.34
CA SER A 131 4.60 32.74 -16.47
C SER A 131 5.42 33.01 -17.75
N SER A 132 5.59 32.00 -18.62
CA SER A 132 6.35 32.11 -19.87
C SER A 132 5.46 32.29 -21.11
N PHE A 133 4.16 32.60 -20.92
CA PHE A 133 3.17 32.86 -21.97
C PHE A 133 2.44 34.18 -21.73
#